data_AF-A0A7Z9K4X8-F1
#
_entry.id   AF-A0A7Z9K4X8-F1
#
_cell.length_a   1.000
_cell.length_b   1.000
_cell.length_c   1.000
_cell.angle_alpha   90.00
_cell.angle_beta   90.00
_cell.angle_gamma   90.00
#
_symmetry.space_group_name_H-M   'P 1'
#
loop_
_entity.id
_entity.type
_entity.pdbx_description
1 polymer ?
#
loop_
_entity_poly.entity_id
_entity_poly.type
_entity_poly.pdbx_seq_one_letter_code
_entity_poly.pdbx_strand_id
1 'polypeptide(L)'
;FFLQRKRFRVIPVNPNVEEKSILGEKTYPNLTSIPENFEMVDIFRNSDAASSITDDAIELAKLKGIKVVWMQLDVQNDEAASRAEKAGLKVVMNRCPKIEFARLYGELNWSGVNTNIISAKRPRLKSWA
;
A
#
# COMPACT_ATOMS: atom_id res chain seq x y z
N PHE A 1 4.73 12.63 -0.87
CA PHE A 1 4.07 11.32 -1.09
C PHE A 1 2.89 11.15 -0.12
N PHE A 2 1.77 10.51 -0.50
CA PHE A 2 0.56 10.48 0.33
C PHE A 2 0.76 9.72 1.66
N LEU A 3 1.24 8.48 1.60
CA LEU A 3 1.40 7.62 2.79
C LEU A 3 2.42 8.19 3.80
N GLN A 4 3.54 8.75 3.34
CA GLN A 4 4.50 9.46 4.21
C GLN A 4 3.85 10.65 4.94
N ARG A 5 2.96 11.41 4.28
CA ARG A 5 2.20 12.50 4.94
C ARG A 5 1.21 11.98 5.98
N LYS A 6 0.79 10.71 5.88
CA LYS A 6 -0.01 10.00 6.87
C LYS A 6 0.84 9.27 7.92
N ARG A 7 2.14 9.60 8.00
CA ARG A 7 3.10 9.07 8.98
C ARG A 7 3.40 7.57 8.81
N PHE A 8 3.13 6.99 7.64
CA PHE A 8 3.65 5.68 7.29
C PHE A 8 5.08 5.80 6.76
N ARG A 9 5.95 4.87 7.16
CA ARG A 9 7.24 4.68 6.51
C ARG A 9 7.02 3.90 5.21
N VAL A 10 7.57 4.39 4.09
CA VAL A 10 7.42 3.75 2.78
C VAL A 10 8.81 3.43 2.25
N ILE A 11 9.12 2.14 2.15
CA ILE A 11 10.42 1.66 1.65
C ILE A 11 10.27 1.38 0.14
N PRO A 12 10.94 2.14 -0.73
CA PRO A 12 10.86 1.93 -2.17
C PRO A 12 11.62 0.68 -2.59
N VAL A 13 10.97 -0.17 -3.39
CA VAL A 13 11.56 -1.40 -3.94
C VAL A 13 11.44 -1.36 -5.45
N ASN A 14 12.58 -1.24 -6.14
CA ASN A 14 12.62 -1.23 -7.59
C ASN A 14 13.99 -1.73 -8.10
N PRO A 15 14.04 -2.86 -8.84
CA PRO A 15 15.30 -3.39 -9.38
C PRO A 15 15.91 -2.54 -10.50
N ASN A 16 15.11 -1.66 -11.14
CA ASN A 16 15.54 -0.91 -12.32
C ASN A 16 15.91 0.56 -12.01
N VAL A 17 15.83 0.97 -10.76
CA VAL A 17 16.14 2.35 -10.35
C VAL A 17 17.61 2.41 -9.91
N GLU A 18 18.39 3.26 -10.57
CA GLU A 18 19.79 3.51 -10.21
C GLU A 18 19.88 4.48 -9.02
N GLU A 19 18.87 5.32 -8.83
CA GLU A 19 18.78 6.23 -7.71
C GLU A 19 18.72 5.48 -6.37
N LYS A 20 19.74 5.72 -5.55
CA LYS A 20 19.89 5.11 -4.22
C LYS A 20 18.80 5.53 -3.23
N SER A 21 18.05 6.60 -3.52
CA SER A 21 16.95 7.05 -2.68
C SER A 21 15.78 7.63 -3.46
N ILE A 22 14.58 7.33 -3.01
CA ILE A 22 13.32 7.92 -3.48
C ILE A 22 12.63 8.53 -2.25
N LEU A 23 12.28 9.82 -2.33
CA LEU A 23 11.53 10.53 -1.29
C LEU A 23 12.18 10.44 0.11
N GLY A 24 13.52 10.48 0.14
CA GLY A 24 14.32 10.42 1.36
C GLY A 24 14.51 9.02 1.95
N GLU A 25 13.97 7.98 1.33
CA GLU A 25 14.12 6.58 1.75
C GLU A 25 15.04 5.84 0.79
N LYS A 26 15.84 4.90 1.31
CA LYS A 26 16.75 4.09 0.50
C LYS A 26 15.98 3.13 -0.39
N THR A 27 16.34 3.07 -1.67
CA THR A 27 15.77 2.13 -2.64
C THR A 27 16.45 0.78 -2.55
N TYR A 28 15.66 -0.29 -2.57
CA TYR A 28 16.16 -1.67 -2.59
C TYR A 28 15.76 -2.38 -3.89
N PRO A 29 16.56 -3.33 -4.39
CA PRO A 29 16.24 -4.02 -5.64
C PRO A 29 15.12 -5.07 -5.47
N ASN A 30 14.95 -5.61 -4.27
CA ASN A 30 13.98 -6.66 -3.94
C ASN A 30 13.62 -6.64 -2.44
N LEU A 31 12.63 -7.45 -2.05
CA LEU A 31 12.14 -7.53 -0.66
C LEU A 31 13.18 -8.11 0.31
N THR A 32 14.02 -9.04 -0.14
CA THR A 32 15.03 -9.72 0.70
C THR A 32 16.16 -8.77 1.10
N SER A 33 16.49 -7.79 0.26
CA SER A 33 17.57 -6.82 0.51
C SER A 33 17.23 -5.76 1.55
N ILE A 34 15.95 -5.65 1.96
CA ILE A 34 15.53 -4.71 2.99
C ILE A 34 16.01 -5.25 4.34
N PRO A 35 16.86 -4.56 5.12
CA PRO A 35 17.31 -5.06 6.41
C PRO A 35 16.22 -4.96 7.49
N GLU A 36 15.33 -3.97 7.41
CA GLU A 36 14.28 -3.74 8.41
C GLU A 36 13.08 -4.69 8.25
N ASN A 37 12.21 -4.67 9.27
CA ASN A 37 10.90 -5.34 9.25
C ASN A 37 9.85 -4.43 8.61
N PHE A 38 8.86 -5.04 7.96
CA PHE A 38 7.75 -4.33 7.33
C PHE A 38 6.50 -5.22 7.30
N GLU A 39 5.34 -4.60 7.40
CA GLU A 39 4.07 -5.32 7.62
C GLU A 39 3.23 -5.48 6.36
N MET A 40 3.47 -4.66 5.34
CA MET A 40 2.68 -4.61 4.11
C MET A 40 3.58 -4.54 2.89
N VAL A 41 3.29 -5.35 1.87
CA VAL A 41 3.89 -5.28 0.54
C VAL A 41 2.90 -4.62 -0.40
N ASP A 42 3.24 -3.44 -0.91
CA ASP A 42 2.40 -2.66 -1.83
C ASP A 42 2.93 -2.76 -3.27
N ILE A 43 2.18 -3.45 -4.13
CA ILE A 43 2.61 -3.90 -5.46
C ILE A 43 2.06 -2.93 -6.52
N PHE A 44 2.97 -2.21 -7.18
CA PHE A 44 2.70 -1.32 -8.33
C PHE A 44 3.08 -1.94 -9.68
N ARG A 45 3.63 -3.16 -9.70
CA ARG A 45 3.98 -3.87 -10.94
C ARG A 45 2.76 -4.61 -11.50
N ASN A 46 2.80 -4.92 -12.80
CA ASN A 46 1.74 -5.66 -13.48
C ASN A 46 1.45 -7.03 -12.83
N SER A 47 0.29 -7.61 -13.16
CA SER A 47 -0.20 -8.88 -12.61
C SER A 47 0.77 -10.06 -12.75
N ASP A 48 1.55 -10.10 -13.83
CA ASP A 48 2.54 -11.16 -14.06
C ASP A 48 3.66 -11.11 -13.02
N ALA A 49 4.18 -9.90 -12.74
CA ALA A 49 5.19 -9.70 -11.70
C ALA A 49 4.60 -9.76 -10.29
N ALA A 50 3.30 -9.49 -10.12
CA ALA A 50 2.64 -9.57 -8.82
C ALA A 50 2.68 -10.99 -8.24
N SER A 51 2.64 -12.02 -9.11
CA SER A 51 2.74 -13.43 -8.68
C SER A 51 4.05 -13.70 -7.94
N SER A 52 5.19 -13.41 -8.57
CA SER A 52 6.51 -13.67 -7.97
C SER A 52 6.76 -12.80 -6.73
N ILE A 53 6.31 -11.55 -6.73
CA ILE A 53 6.44 -10.67 -5.55
C ILE A 53 5.60 -11.18 -4.38
N THR A 54 4.44 -11.76 -4.67
CA THR A 54 3.59 -12.38 -3.65
C THR A 54 4.27 -13.61 -3.05
N ASP A 55 4.92 -14.42 -3.88
CA ASP A 55 5.68 -15.59 -3.41
C ASP A 55 6.86 -15.15 -2.52
N ASP A 56 7.63 -14.13 -2.92
CA ASP A 56 8.68 -13.52 -2.07
C ASP A 56 8.11 -13.02 -0.73
N ALA A 57 6.93 -12.40 -0.75
CA ALA A 57 6.27 -11.90 0.45
C ALA A 57 5.83 -13.03 1.39
N ILE A 58 5.37 -14.16 0.85
CA ILE A 58 5.02 -15.36 1.61
C ILE A 58 6.26 -15.94 2.30
N GLU A 59 7.35 -16.11 1.56
CA GLU A 59 8.61 -16.64 2.09
C GLU A 59 9.18 -15.78 3.21
N LEU A 60 9.13 -14.47 3.04
CA LEU A 60 9.64 -13.50 4.01
C LEU A 60 8.67 -13.20 5.15
N ALA A 61 7.43 -13.68 5.10
CA ALA A 61 6.36 -13.23 5.99
C ALA A 61 6.73 -13.34 7.47
N LYS A 62 7.25 -14.50 7.88
CA LYS A 62 7.64 -14.75 9.28
C LYS A 62 8.89 -13.96 9.68
N LEU A 63 9.86 -13.85 8.78
CA LEU A 63 11.13 -13.16 9.05
C LEU A 63 10.95 -11.65 9.18
N LYS A 64 10.11 -11.07 8.32
CA LYS A 64 9.91 -9.62 8.20
C LYS A 64 8.68 -9.09 8.93
N GLY A 65 7.78 -9.98 9.37
CA GLY A 65 6.52 -9.62 10.00
C GLY A 65 5.46 -9.14 9.01
N ILE A 66 5.49 -9.65 7.77
CA ILE A 66 4.52 -9.27 6.72
C ILE A 66 3.16 -9.89 7.09
N LYS A 67 2.13 -9.06 7.00
CA LYS A 67 0.74 -9.42 7.31
C LYS A 67 -0.19 -9.18 6.12
N VAL A 68 0.19 -8.29 5.21
CA VAL A 68 -0.67 -7.83 4.12
C VAL A 68 0.09 -7.80 2.80
N VAL A 69 -0.51 -8.39 1.76
CA VAL A 69 -0.15 -8.15 0.36
C VAL A 69 -1.21 -7.25 -0.24
N TRP A 70 -0.79 -6.12 -0.80
CA TRP A 70 -1.66 -5.11 -1.37
C TRP A 70 -1.32 -4.94 -2.84
N MET A 71 -2.25 -5.29 -3.73
CA MET A 71 -2.14 -5.06 -5.17
C MET A 71 -2.91 -3.79 -5.54
N GLN A 72 -2.21 -2.85 -6.17
CA GLN A 72 -2.77 -1.55 -6.56
C GLN A 72 -3.85 -1.67 -7.63
N LEU A 73 -4.40 -0.52 -8.02
CA LEU A 73 -5.35 -0.43 -9.14
C LEU A 73 -4.77 -1.08 -10.39
N ASP A 74 -5.63 -1.82 -11.08
CA ASP A 74 -5.31 -2.59 -12.30
C ASP A 74 -4.29 -3.73 -12.11
N VAL A 75 -3.90 -4.04 -10.86
CA VAL A 75 -3.08 -5.21 -10.50
C VAL A 75 -3.96 -6.23 -9.79
N GLN A 76 -4.17 -7.37 -10.45
CA GLN A 76 -5.02 -8.47 -9.95
C GLN A 76 -4.41 -9.82 -10.32
N ASN A 77 -4.33 -10.73 -9.36
CA ASN A 77 -3.86 -12.09 -9.57
C ASN A 77 -4.48 -13.03 -8.53
N ASP A 78 -5.55 -13.71 -8.91
CA ASP A 78 -6.34 -14.55 -8.00
C ASP A 78 -5.56 -15.78 -7.50
N GLU A 79 -4.69 -16.34 -8.34
CA GLU A 79 -3.85 -17.48 -7.96
C GLU A 79 -2.84 -17.08 -6.89
N ALA A 80 -2.17 -15.94 -7.07
CA ALA A 80 -1.24 -15.39 -6.10
C ALA A 80 -1.95 -15.02 -4.78
N ALA A 81 -3.14 -14.42 -4.88
CA ALA A 81 -3.97 -14.14 -3.72
C ALA A 81 -4.31 -15.41 -2.94
N SER A 82 -4.72 -16.48 -3.62
CA SER A 82 -5.02 -17.77 -2.96
C SER A 82 -3.82 -18.36 -2.24
N ARG A 83 -2.62 -18.26 -2.81
CA ARG A 83 -1.38 -18.73 -2.16
C ARG A 83 -1.06 -17.91 -0.90
N ALA A 84 -1.17 -16.58 -1.00
CA ALA A 84 -0.91 -15.69 0.13
C ALA A 84 -1.91 -15.90 1.28
N GLU A 85 -3.20 -16.06 0.97
CA GLU A 85 -4.24 -16.34 1.97
C GLU A 85 -4.01 -17.69 2.67
N LYS A 86 -3.65 -18.73 1.92
CA LYS A 86 -3.28 -20.04 2.49
C LYS A 86 -2.06 -19.96 3.41
N ALA A 87 -1.14 -19.04 3.13
CA ALA A 87 0.01 -18.76 3.99
C ALA A 87 -0.33 -17.89 5.22
N GLY A 88 -1.59 -17.45 5.36
CA GLY A 88 -2.06 -16.64 6.48
C GLY A 88 -1.90 -15.13 6.30
N LEU A 89 -1.57 -14.66 5.09
CA LEU A 89 -1.52 -13.24 4.76
C LEU A 89 -2.91 -12.71 4.39
N LYS A 90 -3.17 -11.44 4.68
CA LYS A 90 -4.34 -10.74 4.14
C LYS A 90 -4.01 -10.23 2.75
N VAL A 91 -4.94 -10.37 1.82
CA VAL A 91 -4.76 -9.88 0.45
C VAL A 91 -5.78 -8.79 0.17
N VAL A 92 -5.32 -7.69 -0.42
CA VAL A 92 -6.16 -6.62 -0.96
C VAL A 92 -5.82 -6.45 -2.42
N MET A 93 -6.79 -6.57 -3.32
CA MET A 93 -6.58 -6.43 -4.77
C MET A 93 -7.40 -5.30 -5.37
N ASN A 94 -6.88 -4.68 -6.43
CA ASN A 94 -7.53 -3.61 -7.18
C ASN A 94 -8.04 -2.46 -6.28
N ARG A 95 -7.18 -1.99 -5.38
CA ARG A 95 -7.46 -0.88 -4.45
C ARG A 95 -6.26 0.02 -4.32
N CYS A 96 -6.49 1.33 -4.18
CA CYS A 96 -5.43 2.27 -3.86
C CYS A 96 -5.50 2.66 -2.37
N PRO A 97 -4.42 2.51 -1.58
CA PRO A 97 -4.37 2.93 -0.18
C PRO A 97 -4.77 4.39 0.02
N LYS A 98 -4.45 5.28 -0.93
CA LYS A 98 -4.88 6.68 -0.87
C LYS A 98 -6.40 6.84 -0.93
N ILE A 99 -7.05 6.12 -1.84
CA ILE A 99 -8.51 6.16 -2.02
C ILE A 99 -9.19 5.50 -0.81
N GLU A 100 -8.69 4.33 -0.40
CA GLU A 100 -9.22 3.61 0.76
C GLU A 100 -9.03 4.39 2.06
N PHE A 101 -7.89 5.05 2.26
CA PHE A 101 -7.68 5.91 3.42
C PHE A 101 -8.69 7.06 3.44
N ALA A 102 -8.91 7.71 2.29
CA ALA A 102 -9.86 8.82 2.20
C ALA A 102 -11.32 8.36 2.42
N ARG A 103 -11.66 7.15 1.96
CA ARG A 103 -12.97 6.51 2.15
C ARG A 103 -13.21 6.10 3.61
N LEU A 104 -12.23 5.50 4.27
CA LEU A 104 -12.36 4.93 5.61
C LEU A 104 -12.16 5.96 6.73
N TYR A 105 -11.29 6.95 6.54
CA TYR A 105 -11.00 7.99 7.53
C TYR A 105 -11.73 9.32 7.26
N GLY A 106 -12.65 9.33 6.30
CA GLY A 106 -13.56 10.46 6.08
C GLY A 106 -12.92 11.71 5.47
N GLU A 107 -11.75 11.60 4.81
CA GLU A 107 -11.14 12.75 4.13
C GLU A 107 -11.97 13.21 2.93
N LEU A 108 -12.78 12.32 2.35
CA LEU A 108 -13.74 12.66 1.31
C LEU A 108 -14.97 13.40 1.87
N ASN A 109 -15.30 13.23 3.15
CA ASN A 109 -16.41 13.93 3.80
C ASN A 109 -16.15 15.43 3.84
N TRP A 110 -14.88 15.83 3.93
CA TRP A 110 -14.46 17.23 3.84
C TRP A 110 -14.85 17.89 2.52
N SER A 111 -14.78 17.14 1.42
CA SER A 111 -15.22 17.57 0.08
C SER A 111 -16.72 17.39 -0.15
N GLY A 112 -17.51 17.02 0.87
CA GLY A 112 -18.96 16.83 0.76
C GLY A 112 -19.38 15.49 0.17
N VAL A 113 -18.45 14.53 0.04
CA VAL A 113 -18.75 13.20 -0.50
C VAL A 113 -19.25 12.30 0.62
N ASN A 114 -20.34 11.57 0.37
CA ASN A 114 -20.92 10.57 1.28
C ASN A 114 -21.20 11.08 2.71
N THR A 115 -21.52 12.38 2.86
CA THR A 115 -21.82 13.03 4.15
C THR A 115 -23.26 12.85 4.59
N ASN A 116 -24.16 12.40 3.70
CA ASN A 116 -25.62 12.48 3.85
C ASN A 116 -26.13 13.92 4.15
N ILE A 117 -25.32 14.94 3.85
CA ILE A 117 -25.64 16.37 4.06
C ILE A 117 -25.52 17.09 2.72
N ILE A 118 -26.64 17.63 2.24
CA ILE A 118 -26.66 18.55 1.09
C ILE A 118 -26.58 19.98 1.63
N SER A 119 -25.49 20.69 1.33
CA SER A 119 -25.26 22.06 1.78
C SER A 119 -24.52 22.85 0.70
N ALA A 120 -24.93 24.11 0.48
CA ALA A 120 -24.22 25.06 -0.38
C ALA A 120 -23.02 25.73 0.34
N LYS A 121 -22.81 25.46 1.63
CA LYS A 121 -21.72 26.04 2.43
C LYS A 121 -20.52 25.09 2.46
N ARG A 122 -19.32 25.62 2.18
CA ARG A 122 -18.07 24.87 2.31
C ARG A 122 -17.86 24.48 3.79
N PRO A 123 -17.58 23.20 4.11
CA PRO A 123 -17.23 22.79 5.47
C PRO A 123 -16.05 23.63 6.01
N ARG A 124 -15.94 23.81 7.33
CA ARG A 124 -14.81 24.48 8.01
C ARG A 124 -13.94 23.45 8.73
N LEU A 125 -12.64 23.40 8.41
CA LEU A 125 -11.72 22.37 8.89
C LEU A 125 -11.39 22.77 10.31
N LYS A 126 -11.56 21.87 11.27
CA LYS A 126 -10.80 21.98 12.51
C LYS A 126 -9.36 21.63 12.15
N SER A 127 -8.46 22.60 12.25
CA SER A 127 -7.02 22.36 12.19
C SER A 127 -6.67 21.40 13.31
N TRP A 128 -6.21 20.21 12.96
CA TRP A 128 -5.57 19.32 13.92
C TRP A 128 -4.20 19.92 14.22
N ALA A 129 -3.99 20.34 15.47
CA ALA A 129 -2.68 20.73 15.99
C ALA A 129 -1.77 19.50 16.10
#